data_AF-A0A965H1T6-F1
#
_entry.id   AF-A0A965H1T6-F1
#
_cell.length_a   1.000
_cell.length_b   1.000
_cell.length_c   1.000
_cell.angle_alpha   90.00
_cell.angle_beta   90.00
_cell.angle_gamma   90.00
#
_symmetry.space_group_name_H-M   'P 1'
#
loop_
_entity.id
_entity.type
_entity.pdbx_description
1 polymer ?
#
loop_
_entity_poly.entity_id
_entity_poly.type
_entity_poly.pdbx_seq_one_letter_code
_entity_poly.pdbx_strand_id
1 'polypeptide(L)'
;MFEVGFSELLLIMGLALLVLGPEKLPKVVGEIGRWMGRARAMARQFREQLEDEAAESSRRRAAATSANTTPAAEPAAAEPAPAEPAPAETAPVDASVTPSVAEPAPKAGPDNTP
;
A
#
# COMPACT_ATOMS: atom_id res chain seq x y z
N MET A 1 -20.20 24.26 5.44
CA MET A 1 -20.71 24.75 6.75
C MET A 1 -20.54 23.75 7.90
N PHE A 2 -19.80 22.65 7.72
CA PHE A 2 -19.22 21.88 8.82
C PHE A 2 -17.86 21.39 8.32
N GLU A 3 -16.87 22.26 8.40
CA GLU A 3 -15.49 21.87 8.17
C GLU A 3 -15.06 21.09 9.43
N VAL A 4 -15.09 19.76 9.38
CA VAL A 4 -14.56 18.92 10.46
C VAL A 4 -13.04 19.09 10.48
N GLY A 5 -12.61 20.17 11.12
CA GLY A 5 -11.22 20.51 11.33
C GLY A 5 -10.69 19.93 12.63
N PHE A 6 -9.40 20.08 12.84
CA PHE A 6 -8.71 19.63 14.05
C PHE A 6 -9.31 20.24 15.33
N SER A 7 -9.76 21.50 15.27
CA SER A 7 -10.42 22.20 16.38
C SER A 7 -11.74 21.55 16.80
N GLU A 8 -12.58 21.15 15.84
CA GLU A 8 -13.87 20.50 16.10
C GLU A 8 -13.66 19.12 16.74
N LEU A 9 -12.68 18.36 16.23
CA LEU A 9 -12.32 17.06 16.78
C LEU A 9 -11.84 17.19 18.24
N LEU A 10 -11.01 18.19 18.55
CA LEU A 10 -10.55 18.48 19.92
C LEU A 10 -11.72 18.83 20.85
N LEU A 11 -12.67 19.63 20.37
CA LEU A 11 -13.85 20.03 21.13
C LEU A 11 -14.73 18.82 21.46
N ILE A 12 -15.00 17.96 20.48
CA ILE A 12 -15.74 16.70 20.67
C ILE A 12 -14.97 15.76 21.62
N MET A 13 -13.64 15.65 21.47
CA MET A 13 -12.78 14.89 22.38
C MET A 13 -12.93 15.37 23.82
N GLY A 14 -12.84 16.69 24.04
CA GLY A 14 -13.00 17.32 25.34
C GLY A 14 -14.37 17.04 25.96
N LEU A 15 -15.45 17.18 25.18
CA LEU A 15 -16.81 16.85 25.61
C LEU A 15 -16.97 15.37 25.96
N ALA A 16 -16.41 14.46 25.14
CA ALA A 16 -16.45 13.03 25.42
C ALA A 16 -15.70 12.68 26.73
N LEU A 17 -14.54 13.32 26.97
CA LEU A 17 -13.79 13.17 28.22
C LEU A 17 -14.57 13.72 29.42
N LEU A 18 -15.34 14.80 29.26
CA LEU A 18 -16.14 15.39 30.33
C LEU A 18 -17.36 14.50 30.69
N VAL A 19 -18.07 13.99 29.68
CA VAL A 19 -19.29 13.20 29.87
C VAL A 19 -18.98 11.78 30.34
N LEU A 20 -18.02 11.13 29.69
CA LEU A 20 -17.69 9.73 29.94
C LEU A 20 -16.58 9.59 31.00
N GLY A 21 -15.72 10.59 31.11
CA GLY A 21 -14.52 10.57 31.96
C GLY A 21 -13.26 10.15 31.18
N PRO A 22 -12.08 10.72 31.49
CA PRO A 22 -10.83 10.41 30.80
C PRO A 22 -10.37 8.96 30.96
N GLU A 23 -10.73 8.30 32.05
CA GLU A 23 -10.37 6.90 32.30
C GLU A 23 -11.26 5.90 31.55
N LYS A 24 -12.49 6.29 31.22
CA LYS A 24 -13.50 5.39 30.63
C LYS A 24 -13.41 5.35 29.11
N LEU A 25 -13.02 6.47 28.48
CA LEU A 25 -12.85 6.57 27.04
C LEU A 25 -11.86 5.56 26.44
N PRO A 26 -10.62 5.41 26.94
CA PRO A 26 -9.68 4.43 26.40
C PRO A 26 -10.19 2.99 26.58
N LYS A 27 -10.95 2.73 27.64
CA LYS A 27 -11.58 1.43 27.89
C LYS A 27 -12.63 1.11 26.82
N VAL A 28 -13.53 2.05 26.51
CA VAL A 28 -14.58 1.88 25.50
C VAL A 28 -13.98 1.71 24.09
N VAL A 29 -12.97 2.50 23.74
CA VAL A 29 -12.25 2.34 22.46
C VAL A 29 -11.59 0.96 22.37
N GLY A 30 -11.00 0.47 23.45
CA GLY A 30 -10.42 -0.88 23.51
C GLY A 30 -11.47 -1.98 23.33
N GLU A 31 -12.66 -1.81 23.91
CA GLU A 31 -13.78 -2.75 23.76
C GLU A 31 -14.30 -2.78 22.31
N ILE A 32 -14.57 -1.61 21.73
CA ILE A 32 -15.00 -1.47 20.32
C ILE A 32 -13.92 -1.99 19.38
N GLY A 33 -12.66 -1.64 19.61
CA GLY A 33 -11.53 -2.07 18.80
C GLY A 33 -11.38 -3.59 18.77
N ARG A 34 -11.59 -4.27 19.91
CA ARG A 34 -11.54 -5.74 19.97
C ARG A 34 -12.70 -6.42 19.26
N TRP A 35 -13.88 -5.78 19.23
CA TRP A 35 -15.00 -6.25 18.41
C TRP A 35 -14.74 -6.05 16.92
N MET A 36 -14.28 -4.85 16.55
CA MET A 36 -13.93 -4.52 15.16
C MET A 36 -12.79 -5.40 14.64
N GLY A 37 -11.79 -5.72 15.47
CA GLY A 37 -10.69 -6.61 15.13
C GLY A 37 -11.15 -8.04 14.84
N ARG A 38 -12.09 -8.57 15.64
CA ARG A 38 -12.72 -9.87 15.37
C ARG A 38 -13.55 -9.84 14.09
N ALA A 39 -14.34 -8.78 13.87
CA ALA A 39 -15.09 -8.60 12.62
C ALA A 39 -14.16 -8.55 11.40
N ARG A 40 -13.03 -7.82 11.50
CA ARG A 40 -12.00 -7.76 10.46
C ARG A 40 -11.35 -9.12 10.20
N ALA A 41 -11.09 -9.90 11.26
CA ALA A 41 -10.54 -11.25 11.13
C ALA A 41 -11.53 -12.18 10.40
N MET A 42 -12.80 -12.18 10.80
CA MET A 42 -13.83 -12.96 10.11
C MET A 42 -13.99 -12.54 8.65
N ALA A 43 -14.02 -11.23 8.36
CA ALA A 43 -14.08 -10.71 7.00
C ALA A 43 -12.89 -11.17 6.13
N ARG A 44 -11.69 -11.30 6.71
CA ARG A 44 -10.51 -11.85 6.01
C ARG A 44 -10.69 -13.33 5.68
N GLN A 45 -11.19 -14.13 6.63
CA GLN A 45 -11.46 -15.56 6.39
C GLN A 45 -12.52 -15.78 5.30
N PHE A 46 -13.55 -14.93 5.24
CA PHE A 46 -14.51 -14.98 4.14
C PHE A 46 -13.87 -14.62 2.80
N ARG A 47 -13.03 -13.58 2.79
CA ARG A 47 -12.32 -13.15 1.59
C ARG A 47 -11.41 -14.25 1.04
N GLU A 48 -10.66 -14.92 1.91
CA GLU A 48 -9.81 -16.06 1.58
C GLU A 48 -10.63 -17.22 0.98
N GLN A 49 -11.76 -17.59 1.59
CA GLN A 49 -12.64 -18.63 1.04
C GLN A 49 -13.19 -18.27 -0.36
N LEU A 50 -13.61 -17.02 -0.56
CA LEU A 50 -14.06 -16.53 -1.86
C LEU A 50 -12.96 -16.53 -2.91
N GLU A 51 -11.73 -16.19 -2.54
CA GLU A 51 -10.57 -16.17 -3.44
C GLU A 51 -10.12 -17.59 -3.82
N ASP A 52 -10.16 -18.54 -2.89
CA ASP A 52 -9.90 -19.96 -3.16
C ASP A 52 -10.91 -20.54 -4.15
N GLU A 53 -12.21 -20.29 -3.94
CA GLU A 53 -13.27 -20.71 -4.86
C GLU A 53 -13.17 -20.00 -6.22
N ALA A 54 -12.88 -18.70 -6.22
CA ALA A 54 -12.71 -17.94 -7.45
C ALA A 54 -11.51 -18.42 -8.26
N ALA A 55 -10.39 -18.74 -7.60
CA ALA A 55 -9.19 -19.30 -8.23
C ALA A 55 -9.48 -20.65 -8.88
N GLU A 56 -10.24 -21.53 -8.22
CA GLU A 56 -10.65 -22.81 -8.81
C GLU A 56 -11.55 -22.60 -10.04
N SER A 57 -12.49 -21.65 -9.96
CA SER A 57 -13.38 -21.31 -11.08
C SER A 57 -12.62 -20.76 -12.29
N SER A 58 -11.55 -19.99 -12.05
CA SER A 58 -10.68 -19.44 -13.10
C SER A 58 -9.90 -20.55 -13.80
N ARG A 59 -9.38 -21.53 -13.04
CA ARG A 59 -8.65 -22.68 -13.58
C ARG A 59 -9.53 -23.56 -14.47
N ARG A 60 -10.78 -23.79 -14.06
CA ARG A 60 -11.78 -24.51 -14.87
C ARG A 60 -12.14 -23.76 -16.16
N ARG A 61 -12.28 -22.43 -16.11
CA ARG A 61 -12.53 -21.60 -17.29
C ARG A 61 -11.34 -21.59 -18.25
N ALA A 62 -10.11 -21.49 -17.74
CA ALA A 62 -8.90 -21.55 -18.56
C ALA A 62 -8.79 -22.91 -19.28
N ALA A 63 -9.06 -24.02 -18.59
CA ALA A 63 -9.08 -25.36 -19.18
C ALA A 63 -10.21 -25.52 -20.23
N ALA A 64 -11.40 -24.93 -19.99
CA ALA A 64 -12.51 -24.95 -20.94
C ALA A 64 -12.24 -24.09 -22.19
N THR A 65 -11.56 -22.95 -22.04
CA THR A 65 -11.12 -22.10 -23.17
C THR A 65 -10.08 -22.82 -24.03
N SER A 66 -9.15 -23.57 -23.43
CA SER A 66 -8.20 -24.41 -24.18
C SER A 66 -8.86 -25.61 -24.85
N ALA A 67 -9.92 -26.19 -24.26
CA ALA A 67 -10.64 -27.31 -24.86
C ALA A 67 -11.50 -26.92 -26.07
N ASN A 68 -11.92 -25.64 -26.16
CA ASN A 68 -12.79 -25.16 -27.25
C ASN A 68 -12.05 -24.39 -28.37
N THR A 69 -10.71 -24.38 -28.36
CA THR A 69 -9.91 -23.63 -29.36
C THR A 69 -8.90 -24.53 -30.05
N THR A 70 -9.21 -25.02 -31.26
CA THR A 70 -8.27 -25.52 -32.30
C THR A 70 -9.03 -25.67 -33.64
N PRO A 71 -8.50 -25.32 -34.85
CA PRO A 71 -7.33 -24.50 -35.23
C PRO A 71 -7.60 -23.46 -36.35
N ALA A 72 -6.81 -22.37 -36.42
CA ALA A 72 -6.57 -21.67 -37.69
C ALA A 72 -5.16 -21.06 -37.72
N ALA A 73 -4.24 -21.85 -38.29
CA ALA A 73 -3.07 -21.47 -39.07
C ALA A 73 -2.20 -20.28 -38.59
N GLU A 74 -1.02 -20.63 -38.07
CA GLU A 74 0.22 -19.93 -38.43
C GLU A 74 0.66 -20.44 -39.82
N PRO A 75 1.24 -19.59 -40.69
CA PRO A 75 2.68 -19.69 -40.82
C PRO A 75 3.37 -18.33 -41.02
N ALA A 76 4.43 -18.13 -40.23
CA ALA A 76 5.77 -17.73 -40.65
C ALA A 76 5.94 -16.90 -41.94
N ALA A 77 6.54 -15.71 -41.80
CA ALA A 77 7.77 -15.33 -42.54
C ALA A 77 8.29 -13.92 -42.16
N ALA A 78 9.60 -13.86 -41.85
CA ALA A 78 10.53 -12.71 -41.88
C ALA A 78 10.35 -11.62 -40.79
N GLU A 79 11.13 -11.53 -39.70
CA GLU A 79 12.60 -11.32 -39.56
C GLU A 79 13.14 -10.13 -40.40
N PRO A 80 14.23 -9.43 -40.03
CA PRO A 80 14.66 -8.75 -38.79
C PRO A 80 15.02 -7.24 -39.05
N ALA A 81 15.65 -6.58 -38.06
CA ALA A 81 16.04 -5.15 -37.95
C ALA A 81 16.80 -4.48 -39.13
N PRO A 82 16.97 -3.14 -39.12
CA PRO A 82 18.25 -2.60 -38.61
C PRO A 82 18.17 -1.29 -37.81
N ALA A 83 19.24 -1.10 -37.04
CA ALA A 83 19.53 -0.07 -36.06
C ALA A 83 19.77 1.36 -36.62
N GLU A 84 19.45 2.36 -35.77
CA GLU A 84 20.25 3.57 -35.43
C GLU A 84 20.63 4.59 -36.53
N PRO A 85 21.20 5.78 -36.19
CA PRO A 85 21.05 6.69 -35.04
C PRO A 85 20.97 8.20 -35.47
N ALA A 86 21.08 9.12 -34.49
CA ALA A 86 21.66 10.48 -34.56
C ALA A 86 20.69 11.69 -34.50
N PRO A 87 21.16 12.88 -34.08
CA PRO A 87 21.88 13.17 -32.83
C PRO A 87 21.41 14.48 -32.14
N ALA A 88 21.69 14.58 -30.84
CA ALA A 88 22.01 15.79 -30.06
C ALA A 88 21.23 17.10 -30.35
N GLU A 89 20.35 17.48 -29.42
CA GLU A 89 20.14 18.90 -29.09
C GLU A 89 20.48 19.14 -27.62
N THR A 90 21.25 20.19 -27.41
CA THR A 90 22.12 20.52 -26.28
C THR A 90 21.38 21.07 -25.05
N ALA A 91 21.90 20.69 -23.87
CA ALA A 91 21.55 21.20 -22.52
C ALA A 91 21.93 22.69 -22.30
N PRO A 92 21.86 23.31 -21.09
CA PRO A 92 21.19 22.96 -19.82
C PRO A 92 20.39 24.14 -19.18
N VAL A 93 19.49 23.88 -18.23
CA VAL A 93 19.13 24.89 -17.19
C VAL A 93 19.12 24.26 -15.80
N ASP A 94 20.00 24.81 -14.98
CA ASP A 94 20.29 24.55 -13.59
C ASP A 94 19.20 25.15 -12.68
N ALA A 95 18.77 24.39 -11.66
CA ALA A 95 18.32 24.94 -10.38
C ALA A 95 18.29 23.84 -9.29
N SER A 96 19.48 23.56 -8.78
CA SER A 96 19.79 23.33 -7.36
C SER A 96 18.86 22.42 -6.53
N VAL A 97 19.29 21.16 -6.37
CA VAL A 97 19.02 20.34 -5.18
C VAL A 97 20.09 20.68 -4.14
N THR A 98 19.69 21.27 -3.02
CA THR A 98 20.54 21.40 -1.82
C THR A 98 20.12 20.35 -0.80
N PRO A 99 21.01 19.44 -0.35
CA PRO A 99 20.88 18.83 0.96
C PRO A 99 21.66 19.69 1.96
N SER A 100 20.95 20.42 2.83
CA SER A 100 21.54 21.16 3.95
C SER A 100 21.48 20.31 5.22
N VAL A 101 22.65 20.09 5.81
CA VAL A 101 22.97 19.30 7.00
C VAL A 101 22.45 19.94 8.30
N ALA A 102 22.01 19.12 9.25
CA ALA A 102 22.10 19.43 10.68
C ALA A 102 22.40 18.16 11.50
N GLU A 103 23.58 18.15 12.12
CA GLU A 103 24.10 17.21 13.11
C GLU A 103 23.29 17.28 14.43
N PRO A 104 23.27 16.20 15.26
CA PRO A 104 24.05 16.27 16.50
C PRO A 104 24.72 14.94 16.91
N ALA A 105 25.92 15.04 17.49
CA ALA A 105 26.66 13.98 18.17
C ALA A 105 25.85 13.32 19.32
N PRO A 106 26.15 12.05 19.68
CA PRO A 106 27.05 11.84 20.83
C PRO A 106 28.02 10.65 20.72
N LYS A 107 29.02 10.69 21.60
CA LYS A 107 30.17 9.79 21.76
C LYS A 107 29.79 8.37 22.22
N ALA A 108 30.46 7.36 21.68
CA ALA A 108 30.96 6.19 22.43
C ALA A 108 31.87 5.35 21.50
N GLY A 109 33.18 5.34 21.78
CA GLY A 109 34.13 4.46 21.09
C GLY A 109 34.03 3.04 21.61
N PRO A 110 34.25 2.00 20.77
CA PRO A 110 34.44 0.65 21.27
C PRO A 110 35.87 0.47 21.81
N ASP A 111 35.97 0.24 23.12
CA ASP A 111 37.16 -0.30 23.79
C ASP A 111 37.66 -1.53 23.05
N ASN A 112 38.76 -1.37 22.32
CA ASN A 112 39.59 -2.46 21.84
C ASN A 112 40.94 -2.29 22.53
N THR A 113 41.16 -3.09 23.57
CA THR A 113 42.49 -3.28 24.17
C THR A 113 42.92 -4.72 23.89
N PRO A 114 44.14 -4.96 23.39
CA PRO A 114 44.71 -6.30 23.22
C PRO A 114 45.07 -6.98 24.55
#